data_AF-A0A062WSW1-F1
#
_entry.id   AF-A0A062WSW1-F1
#
_cell.length_a   1.000
_cell.length_b   1.000
_cell.length_c   1.000
_cell.angle_alpha   90.00
_cell.angle_beta   90.00
_cell.angle_gamma   90.00
#
_symmetry.space_group_name_H-M   'P 1'
#
loop_
_entity.id
_entity.type
_entity.pdbx_description
1 polymer ?
#
loop_
_entity_poly.entity_id
_entity_poly.type
_entity_poly.pdbx_seq_one_letter_code
_entity_poly.pdbx_strand_id
1 'polypeptide(L)' 'MSYEQVLQVSDPLERAALADDLMWADHPRRLDLRTARGVAIREALEAGRSPDDVARRLVVTVADLTWMAAPAASAVA' A
#
# COMPACT_ATOMS: atom_id res chain seq x y z
N MET A 1 -6.90 -11.56 9.34
CA MET A 1 -5.91 -10.61 9.88
C MET A 1 -6.60 -9.27 10.06
N SER A 2 -6.35 -8.54 11.14
CA SER A 2 -6.95 -7.22 11.38
C SER A 2 -6.13 -6.11 10.71
N TYR A 3 -6.72 -4.92 10.60
CA TYR A 3 -6.02 -3.73 10.13
C TYR A 3 -4.78 -3.41 10.99
N GLU A 4 -4.89 -3.52 12.31
CA GLU A 4 -3.80 -3.24 13.24
C GLU A 4 -2.64 -4.22 13.03
N GLN A 5 -2.93 -5.49 12.74
CA GLN A 5 -1.91 -6.48 12.40
C GLN A 5 -1.19 -6.14 11.09
N VAL A 6 -1.88 -5.61 10.08
CA VAL A 6 -1.25 -5.10 8.84
C VAL A 6 -0.24 -4.00 9.19
N LEU A 7 -0.61 -3.04 10.04
CA LEU A 7 0.26 -1.91 10.37
C LEU A 7 1.56 -2.31 11.10
N GLN A 8 1.57 -3.46 11.78
CA GLN A 8 2.76 -3.97 12.47
C GLN A 8 3.72 -4.72 11.54
N VAL A 9 3.34 -5.01 10.29
CA VAL A 9 4.22 -5.66 9.31
C VAL A 9 5.34 -4.69 8.93
N SER A 10 6.59 -5.09 9.23
CA SER A 10 7.76 -4.22 9.08
C SER A 10 8.24 -4.06 7.65
N ASP A 11 8.11 -5.09 6.80
CA ASP A 11 8.43 -4.97 5.38
C ASP A 11 7.32 -4.18 4.67
N PRO A 12 7.60 -3.02 4.06
CA PRO A 12 6.58 -2.22 3.41
C PRO A 12 5.92 -2.95 2.23
N LEU A 13 6.63 -3.83 1.52
CA LEU A 13 6.04 -4.57 0.39
C LEU A 13 5.10 -5.68 0.86
N GLU A 14 5.48 -6.44 1.88
CA GLU A 14 4.59 -7.40 2.53
C GLU A 14 3.34 -6.70 3.08
N ARG A 15 3.50 -5.56 3.75
CA ARG A 15 2.39 -4.76 4.26
C ARG A 15 1.45 -4.28 3.16
N ALA A 16 2.00 -3.80 2.04
CA ALA A 16 1.21 -3.34 0.90
C ALA A 16 0.41 -4.47 0.24
N ALA A 17 1.01 -5.66 0.12
CA ALA A 17 0.34 -6.84 -0.44
C ALA A 17 -0.82 -7.31 0.48
N LEU A 18 -0.55 -7.44 1.78
CA LEU A 18 -1.57 -7.85 2.75
C LEU A 18 -2.73 -6.85 2.86
N ALA A 19 -2.43 -5.56 2.73
CA ALA A 19 -3.45 -4.53 2.69
C ALA A 19 -4.35 -4.66 1.44
N ASP A 20 -3.78 -5.02 0.28
CA ASP A 20 -4.54 -5.27 -0.95
C ASP A 20 -5.47 -6.48 -0.80
N ASP A 21 -4.93 -7.61 -0.31
CA ASP A 21 -5.69 -8.84 -0.11
C ASP A 21 -6.91 -8.61 0.78
N LEU A 22 -6.73 -7.90 1.90
CA LEU A 22 -7.83 -7.58 2.82
C LEU A 22 -8.80 -6.55 2.24
N MET A 23 -8.32 -5.60 1.42
CA MET A 23 -9.19 -4.63 0.74
C MET A 23 -10.19 -5.31 -0.20
N TRP A 24 -9.80 -6.44 -0.82
CA TRP A 24 -10.65 -7.22 -1.71
C TRP A 24 -11.46 -8.30 -1.01
N ALA A 25 -11.09 -8.70 0.21
CA ALA A 25 -11.81 -9.68 1.03
C ALA A 25 -13.00 -9.09 1.85
N ASP A 26 -13.58 -7.97 1.40
CA ASP A 26 -14.70 -7.27 2.06
C ASP A 26 -14.44 -6.85 3.53
N HIS A 27 -13.21 -6.45 3.85
CA HIS A 27 -12.85 -6.01 5.20
C HIS A 27 -13.57 -4.68 5.57
N PRO A 28 -14.11 -4.53 6.80
CA PRO A 28 -14.88 -3.34 7.20
C PRO A 28 -14.08 -2.03 7.15
N ARG A 29 -12.74 -2.12 7.19
CA ARG A 29 -11.81 -0.98 7.09
C ARG A 29 -11.14 -0.84 5.73
N ARG A 30 -11.87 -1.15 4.65
CA ARG A 30 -11.35 -1.16 3.27
C ARG A 30 -10.64 0.14 2.85
N LEU A 31 -11.17 1.30 3.24
CA LEU A 31 -10.57 2.60 2.91
C LEU A 31 -9.26 2.86 3.69
N ASP A 32 -9.20 2.43 4.95
CA ASP A 32 -7.97 2.53 5.74
C ASP A 32 -6.89 1.60 5.19
N LEU A 33 -7.25 0.39 4.78
CA LEU A 33 -6.35 -0.55 4.11
C LEU A 33 -5.81 0.01 2.79
N ARG A 34 -6.67 0.68 2.00
CA ARG A 34 -6.25 1.39 0.79
C ARG A 34 -5.19 2.45 1.10
N THR A 35 -5.39 3.22 2.17
CA THR A 35 -4.44 4.23 2.63
C THR A 35 -3.13 3.59 3.10
N ALA A 36 -3.22 2.54 3.93
CA ALA A 36 -2.06 1.80 4.42
C ALA A 36 -1.23 1.22 3.27
N ARG A 37 -1.89 0.69 2.23
CA ARG A 37 -1.23 0.21 1.01
C ARG A 37 -0.45 1.33 0.32
N GLY A 38 -1.08 2.50 0.11
CA GLY A 38 -0.40 3.64 -0.53
C GLY A 38 0.79 4.17 0.26
N VAL A 39 0.65 4.26 1.59
CA VAL A 39 1.75 4.63 2.49
C VAL A 39 2.90 3.63 2.40
N ALA A 40 2.61 2.34 2.47
CA ALA A 40 3.64 1.30 2.43
C ALA A 40 4.36 1.23 1.06
N ILE A 41 3.66 1.47 -0.05
CA ILE A 41 4.28 1.59 -1.38
C ILE A 41 5.25 2.78 -1.40
N ARG A 42 4.82 3.95 -0.88
CA ARG A 42 5.68 5.13 -0.82
C ARG A 42 6.93 4.88 0.04
N GLU A 43 6.77 4.28 1.21
CA GLU A 43 7.91 3.91 2.06
C GLU A 43 8.90 2.97 1.35
N ALA A 44 8.42 1.97 0.59
CA ALA A 44 9.31 1.11 -0.20
C ALA A 44 10.11 1.90 -1.25
N LEU A 45 9.46 2.84 -1.95
CA LEU A 45 10.11 3.68 -2.94
C LEU A 45 11.13 4.65 -2.30
N GLU A 46 10.77 5.27 -1.18
CA GLU A 46 11.65 6.17 -0.40
C GLU A 46 12.86 5.43 0.19
N ALA A 47 12.70 4.15 0.53
CA ALA A 47 13.80 3.27 0.93
C ALA A 47 14.72 2.84 -0.23
N GLY A 48 14.50 3.36 -1.45
CA GLY A 48 15.33 3.12 -2.61
C GLY A 48 15.03 1.83 -3.36
N ARG A 49 13.87 1.20 -3.14
CA ARG A 49 13.44 0.04 -3.95
C ARG A 49 13.14 0.49 -5.38
N SER A 50 13.53 -0.31 -6.36
CA SER A 50 13.22 -0.05 -7.77
C SER A 50 11.70 -0.09 -8.00
N PRO A 51 11.11 0.93 -8.68
CA PRO A 51 9.70 0.91 -9.06
C PRO A 51 9.29 -0.35 -9.81
N ASP A 52 10.15 -0.88 -10.69
CA ASP A 52 9.88 -2.13 -11.42
C ASP A 52 9.82 -3.35 -10.50
N ASP A 53 10.66 -3.41 -9.47
CA ASP A 53 10.65 -4.49 -8.49
C ASP A 53 9.40 -4.44 -7.61
N VAL A 54 9.04 -3.24 -7.17
CA VAL A 54 7.82 -3.00 -6.40
C VAL A 54 6.59 -3.38 -7.22
N ALA A 55 6.50 -2.92 -8.46
CA ALA A 55 5.38 -3.17 -9.37
C ALA A 55 5.20 -4.67 -9.62
N ARG A 56 6.30 -5.38 -9.92
CA ARG A 56 6.30 -6.83 -10.12
C ARG A 56 5.83 -7.59 -8.88
N ARG A 57 6.30 -7.19 -7.70
CA ARG A 57 5.98 -7.89 -6.44
C ARG A 57 4.54 -7.66 -5.98
N LEU A 58 3.96 -6.52 -6.33
CA LEU A 58 2.57 -6.17 -6.05
C LEU A 58 1.61 -6.52 -7.21
N VAL A 59 2.13 -7.07 -8.32
CA VAL A 59 1.36 -7.43 -9.52
C VAL A 59 0.55 -6.24 -10.07
N VAL A 60 1.21 -5.07 -10.13
CA VAL A 60 0.66 -3.82 -10.70
C VAL A 60 1.62 -3.25 -11.74
N THR A 61 1.19 -2.21 -12.46
CA THR A 61 2.09 -1.47 -13.34
C THR A 61 2.84 -0.36 -12.58
N VAL A 62 3.95 0.12 -13.13
CA VAL A 62 4.67 1.30 -12.57
C VAL A 62 3.78 2.56 -12.60
N ALA A 63 2.90 2.68 -13.61
CA ALA A 63 1.92 3.75 -13.67
C ALA A 63 0.93 3.69 -12.50
N ASP A 64 0.46 2.48 -12.16
CA ASP A 64 -0.41 2.27 -11.00
C ASP A 64 0.29 2.67 -9.69
N LEU A 65 1.58 2.35 -9.53
CA LEU A 65 2.33 2.75 -8.33
C LEU A 65 2.34 4.27 -8.14
N THR A 66 2.48 5.03 -9.23
CA THR A 66 2.52 6.50 -9.17
C THR A 66 1.20 7.04 -8.61
N TRP A 67 0.08 6.45 -9.04
CA TRP A 67 -1.24 6.81 -8.54
C TRP A 67 -1.51 6.29 -7.11
N MET A 68 -1.06 5.09 -6.79
CA MET A 68 -1.26 4.45 -5.48
C MET A 68 -0.41 5.07 -4.37
N ALA A 69 0.80 5.54 -4.70
CA ALA A 69 1.73 6.19 -3.77
C ALA A 69 1.50 7.71 -3.65
N ALA A 70 0.64 8.26 -4.50
CA ALA A 70 0.26 9.67 -4.41
C ALA A 70 -0.29 9.95 -3.00
N PRO A 71 0.15 11.04 -2.35
CA PRO A 71 -0.47 11.47 -1.11
C PRO A 71 -1.98 11.55 -1.31
N ALA A 72 -2.75 10.94 -0.42
CA ALA A 72 -4.19 11.18 -0.38
C ALA A 72 -4.35 12.70 -0.33
N ALA A 73 -5.06 13.29 -1.30
CA ALA A 73 -5.29 14.72 -1.34
C ALA A 73 -5.79 15.11 0.05
N SER A 74 -5.01 15.95 0.74
CA SER A 74 -5.37 16.42 2.08
C SER A 74 -6.79 16.93 1.98
N ALA A 75 -7.72 16.32 2.70
CA ALA A 75 -8.98 16.98 3.00
C ALA A 75 -8.56 18.20 3.82
N VAL A 76 -8.46 19.35 3.14
CA VAL A 76 -8.23 20.64 3.77
C VAL A 76 -9.30 20.79 4.85
N ALA A 77 -8.86 20.79 6.10
CA ALA A 77 -9.65 21.23 7.25
C ALA A 77 -9.57 22.76 7.36
#